data_AF-A0A2P7AXV2-F1
#
_entry.id   AF-A0A2P7AXV2-F1
#
_cell.length_a   1.000
_cell.length_b   1.000
_cell.length_c   1.000
_cell.angle_alpha   90.00
_cell.angle_beta   90.00
_cell.angle_gamma   90.00
#
_symmetry.space_group_name_H-M   'P 1'
#
loop_
_entity.id
_entity.type
_entity.pdbx_description
1 polymer ?
#
loop_
_entity_poly.entity_id
_entity_poly.type
_entity_poly.pdbx_seq_one_letter_code
_entity_poly.pdbx_strand_id
1 'polypeptide(L)'
;MGASRTRHYFYGKDLSIEKYLTVLEGEYARIIEKIGDGEGDITNAEGIALRRFVYLQYSRTEQAVKRRTDGMSQMDTAAHRGMEAHRTGKPNLSHRNMILRVMKTFLQTESAVQDLDIILLRNRTSRGFVTSDDPAVLTNRLLAQRQGADSTGIASTGVQLTMPLSPRVTLVCFDPSAYLVEAARVIGSTCESLRTFKPSTSFSF
;
A
#
# COMPACT_ATOMS: atom_id res chain seq x y z
N MET A 1 41.69 -6.25 -14.64
CA MET A 1 40.68 -7.05 -15.37
C MET A 1 39.33 -6.83 -14.70
N GLY A 2 38.46 -6.04 -15.34
CA GLY A 2 37.18 -5.62 -14.78
C GLY A 2 36.10 -6.68 -15.00
N ALA A 3 35.45 -7.11 -13.90
CA ALA A 3 34.23 -7.89 -13.98
C ALA A 3 33.05 -6.95 -14.28
N SER A 4 32.56 -6.99 -15.51
CA SER A 4 31.31 -6.36 -15.90
C SER A 4 30.15 -7.09 -15.21
N ARG A 5 29.54 -6.50 -14.18
CA ARG A 5 28.24 -6.93 -13.66
C ARG A 5 27.18 -6.48 -14.66
N THR A 6 26.70 -7.40 -15.49
CA THR A 6 25.59 -7.17 -16.41
C THR A 6 24.32 -6.90 -15.59
N ARG A 7 23.96 -5.62 -15.39
CA ARG A 7 22.65 -5.26 -14.84
C ARG A 7 21.59 -5.50 -15.92
N HIS A 8 20.93 -6.65 -15.85
CA HIS A 8 19.72 -6.89 -16.63
C HIS A 8 18.60 -6.03 -16.04
N TYR A 9 18.32 -4.90 -16.67
CA TYR A 9 17.23 -3.99 -16.28
C TYR A 9 15.89 -4.71 -16.32
N PHE A 10 15.27 -4.88 -15.15
CA PHE A 10 14.08 -5.71 -14.96
C PHE A 10 12.88 -5.15 -15.73
N TYR A 11 12.85 -3.82 -15.94
CA TYR A 11 11.74 -3.08 -16.56
C TYR A 11 12.06 -2.46 -17.92
N GLY A 12 13.33 -2.51 -18.37
CA GLY A 12 13.76 -2.03 -19.69
C GLY A 12 14.60 -0.76 -19.65
N LYS A 13 14.71 -0.08 -20.79
CA LYS A 13 15.47 1.17 -20.91
C LYS A 13 14.87 2.34 -20.10
N ASP A 14 13.67 2.17 -19.53
CA ASP A 14 13.05 3.18 -18.68
C ASP A 14 13.62 3.10 -17.25
N LEU A 15 14.77 3.75 -17.09
CA LEU A 15 15.50 3.87 -15.82
C LEU A 15 14.72 4.66 -14.76
N SER A 16 13.59 5.31 -15.11
CA SER A 16 12.85 6.15 -14.16
C SER A 16 12.16 5.33 -13.07
N ILE A 17 11.54 4.20 -13.44
CA ILE A 17 10.82 3.31 -12.51
C ILE A 17 11.81 2.64 -11.54
N GLU A 18 12.93 2.10 -12.04
CA GLU A 18 13.94 1.47 -11.19
C GLU A 18 14.54 2.46 -10.19
N LYS A 19 14.83 3.69 -10.64
CA LYS A 19 15.33 4.74 -9.75
C LYS A 19 14.31 5.09 -8.67
N TYR A 20 13.04 5.23 -9.04
CA TYR A 20 11.97 5.53 -8.10
C TYR A 20 11.81 4.42 -7.04
N LEU A 21 11.81 3.15 -7.48
CA LEU A 21 11.76 2.00 -6.55
C LEU A 21 12.97 1.94 -5.63
N THR A 22 14.17 2.18 -6.16
CA THR A 22 15.40 2.19 -5.35
C THR A 22 15.33 3.24 -4.24
N VAL A 23 14.78 4.43 -4.53
CA VAL A 23 14.59 5.49 -3.54
C VAL A 23 13.58 5.07 -2.47
N LEU A 24 12.41 4.54 -2.86
CA LEU A 24 11.40 4.07 -1.91
C LEU A 24 11.89 2.93 -1.01
N GLU A 25 12.60 1.95 -1.58
CA GLU A 25 13.16 0.83 -0.84
C GLU A 25 14.26 1.28 0.13
N GLY A 26 15.09 2.25 -0.28
CA GLY A 26 16.10 2.85 0.59
C GLY A 26 15.50 3.67 1.74
N GLU A 27 14.43 4.43 1.48
CA GLU A 27 13.68 5.14 2.52
C GLU A 27 13.05 4.17 3.52
N TYR A 28 12.38 3.15 3.01
CA TYR A 28 11.80 2.09 3.84
C TYR A 28 12.85 1.42 4.73
N ALA A 29 13.97 0.96 4.16
CA ALA A 29 15.01 0.26 4.92
C ALA A 29 15.53 1.10 6.09
N ARG A 30 15.80 2.40 5.88
CA ARG A 30 16.24 3.32 6.93
C ARG A 30 15.19 3.51 8.03
N ILE A 31 13.92 3.62 7.66
CA ILE A 31 12.84 3.80 8.63
C ILE A 31 12.66 2.54 9.47
N ILE A 32 12.74 1.35 8.87
CA ILE A 32 12.63 0.08 9.59
C ILE A 32 13.79 -0.11 10.57
N GLU A 33 15.01 0.21 10.15
CA GLU A 33 16.19 0.18 11.03
C GLU A 33 16.01 1.12 12.22
N LYS A 34 15.47 2.33 11.99
CA LYS A 34 15.17 3.30 13.04
C LYS A 34 14.07 2.83 14.01
N ILE A 35 13.00 2.22 13.49
CA ILE A 35 11.90 1.69 14.32
C ILE A 35 12.41 0.55 15.23
N GLY A 36 13.33 -0.27 14.72
CA GLY A 36 13.98 -1.36 15.45
C GLY A 36 12.97 -2.38 16.00
N ASP A 37 13.21 -2.85 17.22
CA ASP A 37 12.34 -3.81 17.94
C ASP A 37 11.01 -3.21 18.43
N GLY A 38 10.65 -2.02 17.96
CA GLY A 38 9.39 -1.38 18.28
C GLY A 38 9.48 -0.39 19.42
N GLU A 39 10.61 0.29 19.58
CA GLU A 39 10.77 1.45 20.47
C GLU A 39 11.01 2.77 19.69
N GLY A 40 11.43 2.68 18.42
CA GLY A 40 11.71 3.87 17.61
C GLY A 40 10.45 4.56 17.11
N ASP A 41 10.48 5.89 17.11
CA ASP A 41 9.41 6.75 16.61
C ASP A 41 9.67 7.23 15.18
N ILE A 42 8.59 7.64 14.50
CA ILE A 42 8.65 8.19 13.15
C ILE A 42 8.22 9.65 13.12
N THR A 43 8.85 10.41 12.23
CA THR A 43 8.47 11.77 11.86
C THR A 43 7.30 11.75 10.89
N ASN A 44 6.64 12.90 10.70
CA ASN A 44 5.58 13.05 9.70
C ASN A 44 6.05 12.67 8.29
N ALA A 45 7.28 13.05 7.91
CA ALA A 45 7.84 12.75 6.60
C ALA A 45 8.05 11.24 6.40
N GLU A 46 8.58 10.56 7.40
CA GLU A 46 8.74 9.09 7.39
C GLU A 46 7.38 8.39 7.35
N GLY A 47 6.38 8.93 8.04
CA GLY A 47 4.99 8.46 7.96
C GLY A 47 4.41 8.54 6.54
N ILE A 48 4.64 9.64 5.83
CA ILE A 48 4.24 9.80 4.43
C ILE A 48 4.94 8.76 3.55
N ALA A 49 6.24 8.55 3.74
CA ALA A 49 7.02 7.57 2.98
C ALA A 49 6.53 6.14 3.22
N LEU A 50 6.32 5.75 4.49
CA LEU A 50 5.79 4.44 4.85
C LEU A 50 4.42 4.18 4.26
N ARG A 51 3.51 5.15 4.32
CA ARG A 51 2.15 5.02 3.75
C ARG A 51 2.17 4.79 2.24
N ARG A 52 3.03 5.51 1.51
CA ARG A 52 3.25 5.27 0.07
C ARG A 52 3.84 3.88 -0.17
N PHE A 53 4.82 3.47 0.64
CA PHE A 53 5.44 2.17 0.51
C PHE A 53 4.45 1.02 0.76
N VAL A 54 3.62 1.10 1.80
CA VAL A 54 2.58 0.10 2.06
C VAL A 54 1.59 0.02 0.90
N TYR A 55 1.19 1.16 0.33
CA TYR A 55 0.31 1.17 -0.84
C TYR A 55 0.96 0.55 -2.08
N LEU A 56 2.26 0.77 -2.26
CA LEU A 56 3.04 0.11 -3.30
C LEU A 56 3.05 -1.42 -3.10
N GLN A 57 3.28 -1.91 -1.88
CA GLN A 57 3.25 -3.34 -1.58
C GLN A 57 1.87 -3.94 -1.85
N TYR A 58 0.79 -3.29 -1.37
CA TYR A 58 -0.58 -3.70 -1.65
C TYR A 58 -0.91 -3.72 -3.16
N SER A 59 -0.30 -2.84 -3.93
CA SER A 59 -0.49 -2.80 -5.38
C SER A 59 0.19 -3.96 -6.11
N ARG A 60 1.27 -4.54 -5.52
CA ARG A 60 2.12 -5.59 -6.12
C ARG A 60 1.64 -7.02 -5.88
N THR A 61 0.59 -7.20 -5.10
CA THR A 61 0.11 -8.53 -4.68
C THR A 61 -0.38 -9.35 -5.86
N GLU A 62 -0.13 -10.65 -5.87
CA GLU A 62 -0.66 -11.55 -6.91
C GLU A 62 -2.18 -11.45 -6.99
N GLN A 63 -2.85 -11.22 -5.86
CA GLN A 63 -4.29 -11.00 -5.83
C GLN A 63 -4.69 -9.67 -6.49
N ALA A 64 -3.94 -8.57 -6.30
CA ALA A 64 -4.19 -7.32 -7.00
C ALA A 64 -3.88 -7.42 -8.49
N VAL A 65 -2.81 -8.12 -8.86
CA VAL A 65 -2.45 -8.45 -10.24
C VAL A 65 -3.61 -9.25 -10.87
N LYS A 66 -4.06 -10.33 -10.21
CA LYS A 66 -5.16 -11.20 -10.64
C LYS A 66 -6.48 -10.45 -10.80
N ARG A 67 -6.92 -9.71 -9.77
CA ARG A 67 -8.13 -8.86 -9.82
C ARG A 67 -8.09 -7.88 -11.00
N ARG A 68 -6.93 -7.30 -11.29
CA ARG A 68 -6.77 -6.38 -12.43
C ARG A 68 -6.81 -7.12 -13.76
N THR A 69 -6.18 -8.29 -13.89
CA THR A 69 -6.30 -9.12 -15.10
C THR A 69 -7.73 -9.58 -15.36
N ASP A 70 -8.42 -10.05 -14.32
CA ASP A 70 -9.79 -10.56 -14.43
C ASP A 70 -10.75 -9.42 -14.80
N GLY A 71 -10.66 -8.29 -14.10
CA GLY A 71 -11.45 -7.09 -14.41
C GLY A 71 -11.17 -6.55 -15.81
N MET A 72 -9.92 -6.53 -16.25
CA MET A 72 -9.56 -6.06 -17.60
C MET A 72 -10.06 -7.02 -18.69
N SER A 73 -10.00 -8.33 -18.45
CA SER A 73 -10.56 -9.34 -19.36
C SER A 73 -12.09 -9.19 -19.48
N GLN A 74 -12.77 -8.95 -18.37
CA GLN A 74 -14.21 -8.69 -18.35
C GLN A 74 -14.58 -7.38 -19.06
N MET A 75 -13.82 -6.29 -18.82
CA MET A 75 -14.00 -5.01 -19.51
C MET A 75 -13.78 -5.13 -21.02
N ASP A 76 -12.73 -5.81 -21.45
CA ASP A 76 -12.43 -6.08 -22.86
C ASP A 76 -13.56 -6.87 -23.51
N THR A 77 -14.05 -7.91 -22.84
CA THR A 77 -15.19 -8.72 -23.29
C THR A 77 -16.47 -7.87 -23.39
N ALA A 78 -16.73 -7.00 -22.42
CA ALA A 78 -17.90 -6.14 -22.42
C ALA A 78 -17.83 -5.06 -23.51
N ALA A 79 -16.66 -4.44 -23.69
CA ALA A 79 -16.43 -3.39 -24.68
C ALA A 79 -16.52 -3.90 -26.13
N HIS A 80 -16.15 -5.16 -26.36
CA HIS A 80 -16.20 -5.79 -27.68
C HIS A 80 -17.42 -6.69 -27.90
N ARG A 81 -18.36 -6.74 -26.95
CA ARG A 81 -19.57 -7.54 -27.08
C ARG A 81 -20.38 -7.10 -28.31
N GLY A 82 -20.49 -7.97 -29.31
CA GLY A 82 -21.15 -7.69 -30.60
C GLY A 82 -20.26 -6.98 -31.63
N MET A 83 -19.02 -6.65 -31.29
CA MET A 83 -18.00 -6.05 -32.18
C MET A 83 -16.67 -6.82 -32.10
N GLU A 84 -16.73 -8.16 -31.98
CA GLU A 84 -15.55 -9.03 -31.85
C GLU A 84 -14.57 -8.87 -33.03
N ALA A 85 -15.08 -8.57 -34.24
CA ALA A 85 -14.26 -8.31 -35.42
C ALA A 85 -13.37 -7.05 -35.29
N HIS A 86 -13.68 -6.13 -34.37
CA HIS A 86 -12.91 -4.91 -34.10
C HIS A 86 -11.95 -5.07 -32.92
N ARG A 87 -11.84 -6.28 -32.35
CA ARG A 87 -10.97 -6.55 -31.21
C ARG A 87 -9.51 -6.57 -31.66
N THR A 88 -8.79 -5.49 -31.40
CA THR A 88 -7.38 -5.34 -31.77
C THR A 88 -6.46 -6.00 -30.74
N GLY A 89 -6.38 -7.32 -30.79
CA GLY A 89 -5.40 -8.12 -30.03
C GLY A 89 -5.78 -8.47 -28.59
N LYS A 90 -5.14 -9.50 -28.03
CA LYS A 90 -5.31 -9.91 -26.63
C LYS A 90 -4.42 -9.09 -25.70
N PRO A 91 -4.84 -8.82 -24.44
CA PRO A 91 -3.98 -8.19 -23.45
C PRO A 91 -2.66 -8.96 -23.28
N ASN A 92 -1.52 -8.28 -23.36
CA ASN A 92 -0.23 -8.90 -23.06
C ASN A 92 -0.05 -9.01 -21.54
N LEU A 93 -0.20 -10.24 -21.03
CA LEU A 93 -0.14 -10.58 -19.60
C LEU A 93 1.23 -11.13 -19.17
N SER A 94 2.29 -10.85 -19.92
CA SER A 94 3.65 -11.20 -19.48
C SER A 94 3.96 -10.57 -18.11
N HIS A 95 4.69 -11.29 -17.26
CA HIS A 95 5.03 -10.85 -15.89
C HIS A 95 5.60 -9.42 -15.85
N ARG A 96 6.48 -9.10 -16.80
CA ARG A 96 7.05 -7.76 -16.97
C ARG A 96 5.99 -6.69 -17.23
N ASN A 97 5.05 -6.93 -18.13
CA ASN A 97 3.98 -5.98 -18.41
C ASN A 97 3.02 -5.85 -17.24
N MET A 98 2.81 -6.91 -16.45
CA MET A 98 2.02 -6.84 -15.22
C MET A 98 2.68 -5.91 -14.21
N ILE A 99 3.99 -6.02 -13.98
CA ILE A 99 4.67 -5.11 -13.06
C ILE A 99 4.64 -3.66 -13.58
N LEU A 100 4.92 -3.42 -14.86
CA LEU A 100 4.83 -2.08 -15.45
C LEU A 100 3.42 -1.47 -15.28
N ARG A 101 2.38 -2.29 -15.43
CA ARG A 101 0.99 -1.86 -15.19
C ARG A 101 0.74 -1.54 -13.71
N VAL A 102 1.20 -2.38 -12.79
CA VAL A 102 1.11 -2.12 -11.35
C VAL A 102 1.77 -0.78 -11.01
N MET A 103 2.98 -0.53 -11.52
CA MET A 103 3.70 0.72 -11.28
C MET A 103 2.96 1.93 -11.84
N LYS A 104 2.46 1.83 -13.08
CA LYS A 104 1.68 2.90 -13.67
C LYS A 104 0.41 3.19 -12.86
N THR A 105 -0.31 2.16 -12.43
CA THR A 105 -1.49 2.32 -11.58
C THR A 105 -1.12 2.97 -10.26
N PHE A 106 -0.06 2.49 -9.59
CA PHE A 106 0.42 3.07 -8.34
C PHE A 106 0.70 4.58 -8.50
N LEU A 107 1.49 4.98 -9.49
CA LEU A 107 1.82 6.38 -9.74
C LEU A 107 0.57 7.25 -10.04
N GLN A 108 -0.44 6.67 -10.67
CA GLN A 108 -1.70 7.37 -10.96
C GLN A 108 -2.64 7.49 -9.75
N THR A 109 -2.43 6.68 -8.70
CA THR A 109 -3.37 6.52 -7.58
C THR A 109 -2.74 6.70 -6.21
N GLU A 110 -1.44 6.97 -6.10
CA GLU A 110 -0.76 7.18 -4.82
C GLU A 110 -1.31 8.39 -4.04
N SER A 111 -1.98 9.33 -4.73
CA SER A 111 -2.71 10.43 -4.08
C SER A 111 -3.89 9.95 -3.25
N ALA A 112 -4.48 8.79 -3.56
CA ALA A 112 -5.65 8.24 -2.88
C ALA A 112 -5.36 7.78 -1.44
N VAL A 113 -4.09 7.72 -1.03
CA VAL A 113 -3.70 7.38 0.35
C VAL A 113 -3.12 8.59 1.10
N GLN A 114 -3.11 9.79 0.51
CA GLN A 114 -2.45 10.95 1.14
C GLN A 114 -3.22 11.53 2.34
N ASP A 115 -4.53 11.35 2.36
CA ASP A 115 -5.46 11.81 3.39
C ASP A 115 -5.58 10.85 4.58
N LEU A 116 -5.21 9.57 4.40
CA LEU A 116 -5.25 8.55 5.46
C LEU A 116 -4.29 8.89 6.61
N ASP A 117 -4.80 8.97 7.83
CA ASP A 117 -3.95 9.11 9.01
C ASP A 117 -3.25 7.78 9.32
N ILE A 118 -2.15 7.84 10.08
CA ILE A 118 -1.33 6.67 10.40
C ILE A 118 -1.22 6.44 11.90
N ILE A 119 -1.10 5.18 12.29
CA ILE A 119 -0.63 4.76 13.61
C ILE A 119 0.36 3.60 13.48
N LEU A 120 1.27 3.52 14.45
CA LEU A 120 2.11 2.35 14.66
C LEU A 120 1.48 1.49 15.76
N LEU A 121 1.15 0.25 15.43
CA LEU A 121 0.74 -0.76 16.40
C LEU A 121 1.98 -1.50 16.90
N ARG A 122 2.30 -1.34 18.18
CA ARG A 122 3.43 -2.01 18.84
C ARG A 122 2.94 -3.29 19.53
N ASN A 123 3.51 -4.43 19.17
CA ASN A 123 3.17 -5.73 19.72
C ASN A 123 4.08 -6.07 20.92
N ARG A 124 3.53 -5.89 22.11
CA ARG A 124 4.21 -6.23 23.38
C ARG A 124 3.89 -7.63 23.90
N THR A 125 3.21 -8.46 23.11
CA THR A 125 2.98 -9.87 23.48
C THR A 125 4.23 -10.71 23.22
N SER A 126 4.29 -11.94 23.73
CA SER A 126 5.42 -12.85 23.47
C SER A 126 5.46 -13.40 22.03
N ARG A 127 4.37 -13.29 21.26
CA ARG A 127 4.25 -13.80 19.89
C ARG A 127 4.32 -12.66 18.89
N GLY A 128 5.29 -12.70 17.98
CA GLY A 128 5.44 -11.69 16.92
C GLY A 128 4.31 -11.75 15.88
N PHE A 129 4.15 -10.68 15.12
CA PHE A 129 3.33 -10.68 13.92
C PHE A 129 3.90 -11.66 12.88
N VAL A 130 3.02 -12.39 12.22
CA VAL A 130 3.38 -13.23 11.07
C VAL A 130 3.45 -12.35 9.84
N THR A 131 4.61 -12.31 9.20
CA THR A 131 4.80 -11.62 7.91
C THR A 131 4.50 -12.60 6.79
N SER A 132 3.51 -12.29 5.96
CA SER A 132 3.23 -12.98 4.69
C SER A 132 4.16 -12.45 3.59
N ASP A 133 4.36 -13.22 2.51
CA ASP A 133 5.01 -12.73 1.27
C ASP A 133 4.20 -11.59 0.61
N ASP A 134 2.91 -11.52 0.94
CA ASP A 134 2.03 -10.39 0.69
C ASP A 134 1.54 -9.83 2.05
N PRO A 135 2.31 -8.92 2.68
CA PRO A 135 2.01 -8.46 4.03
C PRO A 135 1.01 -7.28 4.06
N ALA A 136 0.70 -6.67 2.91
CA ALA A 136 -0.10 -5.44 2.85
C ALA A 136 -1.57 -5.75 2.57
N VAL A 137 -2.43 -5.46 3.53
CA VAL A 137 -3.86 -5.81 3.48
C VAL A 137 -4.71 -4.55 3.44
N LEU A 138 -5.65 -4.50 2.49
CA LEU A 138 -6.70 -3.48 2.43
C LEU A 138 -8.01 -4.07 2.95
N THR A 139 -8.61 -3.39 3.93
CA THR A 139 -9.93 -3.75 4.46
C THR A 139 -10.83 -2.51 4.52
N ASN A 140 -12.14 -2.73 4.62
CA ASN A 140 -13.11 -1.66 4.86
C ASN A 140 -14.20 -2.18 5.79
N ARG A 141 -13.99 -2.01 7.09
CA ARG A 141 -14.91 -2.52 8.11
C ARG A 141 -16.26 -1.80 8.07
N LEU A 142 -16.26 -0.50 7.78
CA LEU A 142 -17.50 0.29 7.59
C LEU A 142 -18.38 -0.30 6.48
N LEU A 143 -17.78 -0.64 5.34
CA LEU A 143 -18.48 -1.25 4.21
C LEU A 143 -18.97 -2.66 4.56
N ALA A 144 -18.12 -3.50 5.14
CA ALA A 144 -18.47 -4.86 5.54
C ALA A 144 -19.68 -4.86 6.51
N GLN A 145 -19.69 -3.95 7.48
CA GLN A 145 -20.79 -3.84 8.45
C GLN A 145 -22.09 -3.31 7.84
N ARG A 146 -22.01 -2.41 6.86
CA ARG A 146 -23.20 -1.76 6.27
C ARG A 146 -23.82 -2.53 5.12
N GLN A 147 -23.00 -3.20 4.33
CA GLN A 147 -23.42 -3.79 3.05
C GLN A 147 -23.10 -5.29 2.94
N GLY A 148 -22.42 -5.89 3.94
CA GLY A 148 -21.99 -7.29 3.86
C GLY A 148 -21.03 -7.57 2.70
N ALA A 149 -20.37 -6.53 2.18
CA ALA A 149 -19.48 -6.61 1.04
C ALA A 149 -18.01 -6.56 1.49
N ASP A 150 -17.21 -7.51 1.00
CA ASP A 150 -15.79 -7.64 1.34
C ASP A 150 -14.86 -7.00 0.29
N SER A 151 -15.41 -6.54 -0.85
CA SER A 151 -14.63 -5.87 -1.89
C SER A 151 -14.64 -4.36 -1.70
N THR A 152 -13.48 -3.76 -1.44
CA THR A 152 -13.30 -2.31 -1.31
C THR A 152 -12.25 -1.78 -2.28
N GLY A 153 -12.46 -0.56 -2.78
CA GLY A 153 -11.44 0.19 -3.52
C GLY A 153 -10.52 0.94 -2.55
N ILE A 154 -9.32 1.31 -3.01
CA ILE A 154 -8.38 2.11 -2.19
C ILE A 154 -8.92 3.51 -1.90
N ALA A 155 -9.71 4.08 -2.81
CA ALA A 155 -10.30 5.41 -2.69
C ALA A 155 -11.69 5.39 -2.00
N SER A 156 -12.07 4.28 -1.36
CA SER A 156 -13.35 4.17 -0.66
C SER A 156 -13.27 4.79 0.74
N THR A 157 -14.33 5.47 1.16
CA THR A 157 -14.45 5.91 2.56
C THR A 157 -14.43 4.72 3.51
N GLY A 158 -13.73 4.85 4.64
CA GLY A 158 -13.61 3.81 5.66
C GLY A 158 -12.58 2.74 5.35
N VAL A 159 -11.65 2.97 4.42
CA VAL A 159 -10.53 2.05 4.18
C VAL A 159 -9.55 2.02 5.34
N GLN A 160 -8.98 0.84 5.55
CA GLN A 160 -7.84 0.59 6.42
C GLN A 160 -6.80 -0.21 5.63
N LEU A 161 -5.60 0.35 5.52
CA LEU A 161 -4.48 -0.27 4.84
C LEU A 161 -3.42 -0.61 5.90
N THR A 162 -3.12 -1.90 6.06
CA THR A 162 -2.27 -2.38 7.16
C THR A 162 -1.12 -3.23 6.64
N MET A 163 0.06 -3.08 7.23
CA MET A 163 1.22 -3.92 6.90
C MET A 163 2.15 -4.08 8.11
N PRO A 164 2.49 -5.32 8.49
CA PRO A 164 3.59 -5.58 9.42
C PRO A 164 4.90 -5.02 8.86
N LEU A 165 5.53 -4.12 9.62
CA LEU A 165 6.84 -3.55 9.34
C LEU A 165 7.96 -4.43 9.91
N SER A 166 7.67 -5.06 11.04
CA SER A 166 8.51 -6.06 11.69
C SER A 166 7.61 -7.03 12.49
N PRO A 167 8.16 -8.10 13.10
CA PRO A 167 7.40 -8.93 14.02
C PRO A 167 6.83 -8.16 15.23
N ARG A 168 7.32 -6.94 15.49
CA ARG A 168 6.91 -6.12 16.65
C ARG A 168 6.11 -4.88 16.28
N VAL A 169 6.14 -4.44 15.03
CA VAL A 169 5.48 -3.19 14.63
C VAL A 169 4.66 -3.41 13.37
N THR A 170 3.41 -2.94 13.39
CA THR A 170 2.52 -2.88 12.23
C THR A 170 2.14 -1.43 11.96
N LEU A 171 2.24 -0.99 10.70
CA LEU A 171 1.66 0.27 10.27
C LEU A 171 0.18 0.05 9.97
N VAL A 172 -0.66 0.97 10.45
CA VAL A 172 -2.06 1.06 10.06
C VAL A 172 -2.31 2.46 9.51
N CYS A 173 -2.68 2.53 8.24
CA CYS A 173 -3.24 3.72 7.62
C CYS A 173 -4.77 3.60 7.64
N PHE A 174 -5.47 4.62 8.08
CA PHE A 174 -6.93 4.58 8.21
C PHE A 174 -7.55 5.90 7.78
N ASP A 175 -8.79 5.83 7.31
CA ASP A 175 -9.58 7.00 6.97
C ASP A 175 -10.04 7.74 8.25
N PRO A 176 -9.52 8.95 8.54
CA PRO A 176 -9.86 9.68 9.75
C PRO A 176 -11.29 10.24 9.74
N SER A 177 -11.97 10.27 8.59
CA SER A 177 -13.39 10.66 8.50
C SER A 177 -14.33 9.54 8.94
N ALA A 178 -13.86 8.29 8.90
CA ALA A 178 -14.64 7.11 9.24
C ALA A 178 -14.29 6.53 10.61
N TYR A 179 -13.04 6.65 11.05
CA TYR A 179 -12.58 6.08 12.31
C TYR A 179 -11.92 7.13 13.20
N LEU A 180 -12.41 7.21 14.44
CA LEU A 180 -11.71 7.90 15.51
C LEU A 180 -10.81 6.90 16.22
N VAL A 181 -9.50 7.13 16.14
CA VAL A 181 -8.54 6.44 17.00
C VAL A 181 -8.30 7.35 18.20
N GLU A 182 -8.98 7.03 19.31
CA GLU A 182 -8.62 7.59 20.61
C GLU A 182 -7.23 7.09 20.97
N ALA A 183 -6.41 7.95 21.60
CA ALA A 183 -5.11 7.55 22.13
C ALA A 183 -5.35 6.50 23.23
N ALA A 184 -5.48 5.24 22.85
CA ALA A 184 -5.80 4.16 23.74
C ALA A 184 -4.59 3.91 24.64
N ARG A 185 -4.70 4.42 25.87
CA ARG A 185 -3.94 3.91 27.00
C ARG A 185 -4.44 2.47 27.23
N VAL A 186 -3.64 1.51 26.77
CA VAL A 186 -3.56 0.10 27.17
C VAL A 186 -4.81 -0.49 27.82
N ILE A 187 -5.48 -1.41 27.11
CA ILE A 187 -6.26 -2.48 27.77
C ILE A 187 -5.68 -3.81 27.28
N GLY A 188 -4.89 -4.47 28.15
CA GLY A 188 -4.43 -5.85 27.98
C GLY A 188 -3.23 -6.13 27.07
N SER A 189 -2.92 -5.25 26.10
CA SER A 189 -1.74 -5.34 25.25
C SER A 189 -1.34 -3.95 24.77
N THR A 190 -0.10 -3.60 25.03
CA THR A 190 0.39 -2.23 25.14
C THR A 190 0.66 -1.61 23.77
N CYS A 191 -0.38 -1.02 23.17
CA CYS A 191 -0.27 -0.25 21.94
C CYS A 191 0.00 1.23 22.26
N GLU A 192 0.94 1.86 21.56
CA GLU A 192 1.28 3.27 21.74
C GLU A 192 1.15 3.98 20.40
N SER A 193 0.16 4.87 20.28
CA SER A 193 -0.10 5.64 19.08
C SER A 193 0.61 6.99 19.15
N LEU A 194 1.44 7.31 18.17
CA LEU A 194 1.94 8.68 17.97
C LEU A 194 1.06 9.39 16.97
N ARG A 195 0.34 10.41 17.43
CA ARG A 195 -0.34 11.34 16.54
C ARG A 195 0.69 12.28 15.92
N THR A 196 0.72 12.33 14.61
CA THR A 196 1.32 13.45 13.89
C THR A 196 0.32 14.60 13.93
N PHE A 197 0.67 15.66 14.67
CA PHE A 197 -0.16 16.86 14.82
C PHE A 197 -0.41 17.49 13.44
N LYS A 198 -1.65 17.48 12.95
CA LYS A 198 -2.06 18.32 11.81
C LYS A 198 -2.13 19.77 12.30
N PRO A 199 -1.44 20.74 11.67
CA PRO A 199 -1.67 22.15 11.98
C PRO A 199 -3.11 22.50 11.58
N SER A 200 -3.83 23.14 12.49
CA SER A 200 -5.20 23.61 12.27
C SER A 200 -5.21 24.67 11.18
N THR A 201 -5.66 24.34 9.98
CA THR A 201 -6.14 25.37 9.04
C THR A 201 -7.57 25.72 9.43
N SER A 202 -7.69 26.74 10.28
CA SER A 202 -8.93 27.49 10.45
C SER A 202 -9.31 28.12 9.11
N PHE A 203 -10.33 27.59 8.45
CA PHE A 203 -11.05 28.33 7.42
C PHE A 203 -12.26 28.99 8.10
N SER A 204 -12.20 30.32 8.18
CA SER A 204 -13.36 31.16 8.44
C SER A 204 -14.01 31.52 7.10
N PHE A 205 -15.29 31.17 6.99
CA PHE A 205 -16.36 31.59 6.07
C PHE A 205 -16.02 31.88 4.60
#